data_AF-A0A923PZR5-F1
#
_entry.id   AF-A0A923PZR5-F1
#
_cell.length_a   1.000
_cell.length_b   1.000
_cell.length_c   1.000
_cell.angle_alpha   90.00
_cell.angle_beta   90.00
_cell.angle_gamma   90.00
#
_symmetry.space_group_name_H-M   'P 1'
#
loop_
_entity.id
_entity.type
_entity.pdbx_description
1 polymer ?
#
loop_
_entity_poly.entity_id
_entity_poly.type
_entity_poly.pdbx_seq_one_letter_code
_entity_poly.pdbx_strand_id
1 'polypeptide(L)'
;ARLLAALEALVSQGASLLRAADFAGVLATQERAAPVVERLAALAPAAHVAVRMRVETVIALRSRSLEWLAGEMDRVRAELSAMETSERQVARVAPAYMSSPSPLQRLSVGIA
;
A
#
# COMPACT_ATOMS: atom_id res chain seq x y z
N ALA A 1 11.88 1.02 31.54
CA ALA A 1 12.53 0.15 30.52
C ALA A 1 11.53 -0.76 29.77
N ARG A 2 10.68 -1.53 30.46
CA ARG A 2 9.79 -2.54 29.83
C ARG A 2 8.76 -1.97 28.83
N LEU A 3 8.13 -0.83 29.12
CA LEU A 3 7.16 -0.19 28.21
C LEU A 3 7.79 0.25 26.89
N LEU A 4 9.00 0.81 26.94
CA LEU A 4 9.72 1.23 25.74
C LEU A 4 10.11 0.04 24.87
N ALA A 5 10.61 -1.04 25.47
CA ALA A 5 10.91 -2.27 24.76
C ALA A 5 9.65 -2.89 24.11
N ALA A 6 8.49 -2.80 24.79
CA ALA A 6 7.23 -3.23 24.21
C ALA A 6 6.83 -2.36 23.00
N LEU A 7 7.01 -1.04 23.07
CA LEU A 7 6.76 -0.14 21.94
C LEU A 7 7.69 -0.45 20.76
N GLU A 8 8.99 -0.63 21.01
CA GLU A 8 9.97 -1.00 19.98
C GLU A 8 9.59 -2.31 19.26
N ALA A 9 9.14 -3.31 20.02
CA ALA A 9 8.67 -4.57 19.47
C ALA A 9 7.40 -4.40 18.62
N LEU A 10 6.43 -3.62 19.09
CA LEU A 10 5.20 -3.33 18.33
C LEU A 10 5.49 -2.56 17.04
N VAL A 11 6.39 -1.58 17.07
CA VAL A 11 6.77 -0.83 15.85
C VAL A 11 7.53 -1.72 14.87
N SER A 12 8.42 -2.58 15.35
CA SER A 12 9.13 -3.56 14.51
C SER A 12 8.19 -4.59 13.90
N GLN A 13 7.21 -5.06 14.66
CA GLN A 13 6.13 -5.93 14.17
C GLN A 13 5.32 -5.20 13.09
N GLY A 14 4.90 -3.96 13.35
CA GLY A 14 4.16 -3.14 12.39
C GLY A 14 4.90 -2.94 11.07
N ALA A 15 6.20 -2.66 11.11
CA ALA A 15 7.03 -2.53 9.90
C ALA A 15 7.13 -3.85 9.10
N SER A 16 7.07 -5.00 9.77
CA SER A 16 7.09 -6.31 9.12
C SER A 16 5.73 -6.63 8.47
N LEU A 17 4.64 -6.36 9.16
CA LEU A 17 3.27 -6.52 8.64
C LEU A 17 3.01 -5.60 7.44
N LEU A 18 3.52 -4.38 7.50
CA LEU A 18 3.43 -3.41 6.42
C LEU A 18 4.10 -3.91 5.14
N ARG A 19 5.29 -4.52 5.25
CA ARG A 19 5.99 -5.14 4.11
C ARG A 19 5.29 -6.38 3.56
N ALA A 20 4.51 -7.07 4.39
CA ALA A 20 3.67 -8.18 3.97
C ALA A 20 2.31 -7.74 3.40
N ALA A 21 2.06 -6.42 3.29
CA ALA A 21 0.76 -5.85 2.92
C ALA A 21 -0.41 -6.28 3.83
N ASP A 22 -0.12 -6.72 5.07
CA ASP A 22 -1.14 -7.06 6.06
C ASP A 22 -1.58 -5.80 6.82
N PHE A 23 -2.43 -4.99 6.18
CA PHE A 23 -2.91 -3.73 6.74
C PHE A 23 -3.84 -3.92 7.94
N ALA A 24 -4.59 -5.02 7.99
CA ALA A 24 -5.43 -5.36 9.13
C ALA A 24 -4.56 -5.63 10.38
N GLY A 25 -3.47 -6.39 10.20
CA GLY A 25 -2.48 -6.61 11.25
C GLY A 25 -1.77 -5.33 11.69
N VAL A 26 -1.49 -4.41 10.76
CA VAL A 26 -0.92 -3.09 11.09
C VAL A 26 -1.86 -2.29 11.98
N LEU A 27 -3.15 -2.20 11.63
CA LEU A 27 -4.16 -1.50 12.43
C LEU A 27 -4.27 -2.08 13.84
N ALA A 28 -4.41 -3.40 13.96
CA ALA A 28 -4.45 -4.08 15.26
C ALA A 28 -3.18 -3.84 16.09
N THR A 29 -2.03 -3.69 15.44
CA THR A 29 -0.77 -3.36 16.13
C THR A 29 -0.74 -1.91 16.59
N GLN A 30 -1.32 -0.97 15.84
CA GLN A 30 -1.45 0.43 16.26
C GLN A 30 -2.38 0.59 17.46
N GLU A 31 -3.53 -0.09 17.44
CA GLU A 31 -4.48 -0.08 18.55
C GLU A 31 -3.82 -0.59 19.85
N ARG A 32 -3.04 -1.67 19.76
CA ARG A 32 -2.25 -2.18 20.91
C ARG A 32 -1.14 -1.23 21.34
N ALA A 33 -0.56 -0.46 20.42
CA ALA A 33 0.50 0.49 20.73
C ALA A 33 -0.02 1.78 21.40
N ALA A 34 -1.27 2.19 21.10
CA ALA A 34 -1.87 3.42 21.64
C ALA A 34 -1.74 3.57 23.17
N PRO A 35 -2.17 2.61 24.02
CA PRO A 35 -2.03 2.75 25.47
C PRO A 35 -0.57 2.77 25.95
N VAL A 36 0.35 2.13 25.20
CA VAL A 36 1.79 2.14 25.52
C VAL A 36 2.37 3.53 25.24
N VAL A 37 1.99 4.14 24.12
CA VAL A 37 2.40 5.49 23.74
C VAL A 37 1.86 6.52 24.74
N GLU A 38 0.58 6.46 25.09
CA GLU A 38 -0.03 7.35 26.09
C GLU A 38 0.71 7.28 27.43
N ARG A 39 1.01 6.06 27.90
CA ARG A 39 1.73 5.87 29.17
C ARG A 39 3.18 6.35 29.11
N LEU A 40 3.85 6.21 27.96
CA LEU A 40 5.19 6.77 27.76
C LEU A 40 5.17 8.29 27.70
N ALA A 41 4.16 8.89 27.06
CA ALA A 41 3.98 10.34 27.00
C ALA A 41 3.76 10.94 28.39
N ALA A 42 2.93 10.30 29.23
CA ALA A 42 2.72 10.72 30.61
C ALA A 42 4.01 10.69 31.46
N LEU A 43 4.96 9.80 31.14
CA LEU A 43 6.24 9.65 31.82
C LEU A 43 7.37 10.52 31.21
N ALA A 44 7.12 11.17 30.07
CA ALA A 44 8.12 11.91 29.30
C ALA A 44 8.81 13.05 30.09
N PRO A 45 8.12 13.83 30.94
CA PRO A 45 8.77 14.94 31.68
C PRO A 45 9.94 14.47 32.56
N ALA A 46 9.86 13.25 33.11
CA ALA A 46 10.88 12.66 33.98
C ALA A 46 11.83 11.69 33.26
N ALA A 47 11.76 11.59 31.92
CA ALA A 47 12.51 10.60 31.16
C ALA A 47 14.01 10.94 31.07
N HIS A 48 14.85 9.97 31.43
CA HIS A 48 16.30 10.01 31.27
C HIS A 48 16.72 10.18 29.80
N VAL A 49 17.86 10.83 29.53
CA VAL A 49 18.36 11.11 28.17
C VAL A 49 18.44 9.85 27.29
N ALA A 50 18.95 8.74 27.82
CA ALA A 50 19.01 7.46 27.11
C ALA A 50 17.64 6.91 26.67
N VAL A 51 16.58 7.19 27.43
CA VAL A 51 15.20 6.82 27.06
C VAL A 51 14.70 7.69 25.91
N ARG A 52 15.00 8.99 25.93
CA ARG A 52 14.65 9.94 24.86
C ARG A 52 15.28 9.54 23.53
N MET A 53 16.59 9.26 23.52
CA MET A 53 17.33 8.76 22.35
C MET A 53 16.70 7.52 21.72
N ARG A 54 16.23 6.58 22.55
CA ARG A 54 15.56 5.36 22.06
C ARG A 54 14.18 5.66 21.49
N VAL A 55 13.42 6.56 22.13
CA VAL A 55 12.14 7.03 21.58
C VAL A 55 12.34 7.70 20.22
N GLU A 56 13.37 8.53 20.06
CA GLU A 56 13.73 9.13 18.76
C GLU A 56 14.04 8.06 17.70
N THR A 57 14.73 6.98 18.08
CA THR A 57 14.98 5.84 17.18
C THR A 57 13.67 5.18 16.74
N VAL A 58 12.72 5.00 17.66
CA VAL A 58 11.38 4.46 17.36
C VAL A 58 10.61 5.37 16.41
N ILE A 59 10.69 6.69 16.63
CA ILE A 59 10.06 7.69 15.76
C ILE A 59 10.67 7.61 14.36
N ALA A 60 12.00 7.56 14.24
CA ALA A 60 12.67 7.46 12.94
C ALA A 60 12.24 6.21 12.16
N LEU A 61 12.13 5.06 12.83
CA LEU A 61 11.64 3.82 12.21
C LEU A 61 10.19 3.98 11.73
N ARG A 62 9.34 4.65 12.51
CA ARG A 62 7.96 4.92 12.15
C ARG A 62 7.86 5.85 10.94
N SER A 63 8.63 6.94 10.91
CA SER A 63 8.67 7.88 9.78
C SER A 63 9.07 7.18 8.48
N ARG A 64 10.13 6.36 8.52
CA ARG A 64 10.57 5.58 7.35
C ARG A 64 9.49 4.63 6.84
N SER A 65 8.73 4.03 7.75
CA SER A 65 7.60 3.14 7.37
C SER A 65 6.47 3.92 6.68
N LEU A 66 6.19 5.15 7.13
CA LEU A 66 5.19 6.02 6.52
C LEU A 66 5.63 6.52 5.14
N GLU A 67 6.90 6.92 5.00
CA GLU A 67 7.49 7.31 3.72
C GLU A 67 7.42 6.17 2.70
N TRP A 68 7.76 4.95 3.11
CA TRP A 68 7.64 3.78 2.25
C TRP A 68 6.19 3.54 1.81
N LEU A 69 5.22 3.61 2.73
CA LEU A 69 3.81 3.41 2.41
C LEU A 69 3.29 4.49 1.46
N ALA A 70 3.69 5.75 1.64
CA ALA A 70 3.32 6.84 0.74
C ALA A 70 3.85 6.58 -0.68
N GLY A 71 5.11 6.19 -0.82
CA GLY A 71 5.69 5.83 -2.12
C GLY A 71 4.97 4.65 -2.78
N GLU A 72 4.54 3.66 -2.00
CA GLU A 72 3.78 2.53 -2.50
C GLU A 72 2.37 2.91 -2.97
N MET A 73 1.70 3.81 -2.26
CA MET A 73 0.42 4.36 -2.69
C MET A 73 0.54 5.13 -4.01
N ASP A 74 1.61 5.90 -4.18
CA ASP A 74 1.86 6.64 -5.42
C ASP A 74 2.16 5.69 -6.60
N ARG A 75 2.93 4.62 -6.35
CA ARG A 75 3.17 3.55 -7.34
C ARG A 75 1.86 2.91 -7.79
N VAL A 76 1.02 2.48 -6.85
CA VAL A 76 -0.27 1.82 -7.16
C VAL A 76 -1.21 2.75 -7.91
N ARG A 77 -1.25 4.04 -7.56
CA ARG A 77 -2.05 5.04 -8.30
C ARG A 77 -1.58 5.22 -9.73
N ALA A 78 -0.26 5.26 -9.96
CA ALA A 78 0.31 5.34 -11.30
C ALA A 78 -0.04 4.09 -12.13
N GLU A 79 0.02 2.90 -11.54
CA GLU A 79 -0.35 1.64 -12.20
C GLU A 79 -1.83 1.62 -12.57
N LEU A 80 -2.72 2.03 -11.67
CA LEU A 80 -4.15 2.14 -11.95
C LEU A 80 -4.43 3.09 -13.12
N SER A 81 -3.79 4.26 -13.14
CA SER A 81 -3.95 5.24 -14.22
C SER A 81 -3.47 4.71 -15.58
N ALA A 82 -2.38 3.94 -15.57
CA ALA A 82 -1.85 3.28 -16.76
C ALA A 82 -2.81 2.18 -17.28
N MET A 83 -3.40 1.40 -16.36
CA MET A 83 -4.40 0.38 -16.70
C MET A 83 -5.65 1.01 -17.33
N GLU A 84 -6.20 2.07 -16.73
CA GLU A 84 -7.37 2.78 -17.28
C GLU A 84 -7.08 3.37 -18.67
N THR A 85 -5.87 3.89 -18.88
CA THR A 85 -5.46 4.43 -20.19
C THR A 85 -5.37 3.31 -21.22
N SER A 86 -4.83 2.16 -20.84
CA SER A 86 -4.75 0.97 -21.70
C SER A 86 -6.14 0.44 -22.04
N GLU A 87 -7.05 0.36 -21.07
CA GLU A 87 -8.43 -0.04 -21.27
C GLU A 87 -9.15 0.91 -22.24
N ARG A 88 -8.97 2.23 -22.08
CA ARG A 88 -9.50 3.24 -23.02
C ARG A 88 -8.96 3.08 -24.43
N GLN A 89 -7.67 2.75 -24.59
CA GLN A 89 -7.07 2.50 -25.90
C GLN A 89 -7.64 1.22 -26.54
N VAL A 90 -7.75 0.14 -25.78
CA VAL A 90 -8.37 -1.11 -26.23
C VAL A 90 -9.82 -0.88 -26.65
N ALA A 91 -10.61 -0.18 -25.85
CA ALA A 91 -12.00 0.15 -26.17
C ALA A 91 -12.13 0.98 -27.46
N ARG A 92 -11.14 1.83 -27.79
CA ARG A 92 -11.11 2.60 -29.04
C ARG A 92 -10.81 1.74 -30.27
N VAL A 93 -9.94 0.75 -30.15
CA VAL A 93 -9.55 -0.10 -31.30
C VAL A 93 -10.44 -1.32 -31.46
N ALA A 94 -11.08 -1.80 -30.39
CA ALA A 94 -11.95 -2.98 -30.41
C ALA A 94 -13.01 -2.97 -31.53
N PRO A 95 -13.70 -1.85 -31.86
CA PRO A 95 -14.66 -1.82 -32.96
C PRO A 95 -14.06 -2.16 -34.33
N ALA A 96 -12.79 -1.80 -34.58
CA ALA A 96 -12.11 -2.08 -35.85
C ALA A 96 -11.77 -3.58 -36.02
N TYR A 97 -11.64 -4.32 -34.92
CA TYR A 97 -11.32 -5.75 -34.94
C TYR A 97 -12.54 -6.65 -34.67
N MET A 98 -13.60 -6.13 -34.03
CA MET A 98 -14.87 -6.83 -33.85
C MET A 98 -15.76 -6.78 -35.09
N SER A 99 -15.54 -5.81 -35.99
CA SER A 99 -16.22 -5.71 -37.28
C SER A 99 -15.47 -6.53 -38.33
N SER A 100 -15.48 -7.86 -38.22
CA SER A 100 -15.16 -8.70 -39.38
C SER A 100 -16.46 -8.97 -40.14
N PRO A 101 -16.77 -8.25 -41.23
CA PRO A 101 -17.78 -8.71 -42.16
C PRO A 101 -17.22 -9.98 -42.82
N SER A 102 -17.78 -11.14 -42.50
CA SER A 102 -17.53 -12.36 -43.27
C SER A 102 -17.82 -12.10 -44.75
N PRO A 103 -16.82 -12.06 -45.66
CA PRO A 103 -17.05 -11.85 -47.08
C PRO A 103 -17.06 -13.23 -47.75
N LEU A 104 -18.10 -14.02 -47.52
CA LEU A 104 -18.30 -15.31 -48.21
C LEU A 104 -19.73 -15.47 -48.77
N GLN A 105 -20.31 -14.39 -49.33
CA GLN A 105 -21.58 -14.48 -50.07
C GLN A 105 -21.56 -13.71 -51.39
N ARG A 106 -20.50 -13.87 -52.18
CA ARG A 106 -20.54 -13.59 -53.61
C ARG A 106 -19.78 -14.67 -54.35
N LEU A 107 -20.45 -15.78 -54.66
CA LEU A 107 -20.20 -16.67 -55.79
C LEU A 107 -21.27 -17.77 -55.76
N SER A 108 -22.50 -17.43 -56.17
CA SER A 108 -23.38 -18.42 -56.80
C SER A 108 -23.67 -17.89 -58.20
N VAL A 109 -22.70 -18.16 -59.08
CA VAL A 109 -22.85 -18.07 -60.52
C VAL A 109 -24.00 -18.99 -60.91
N GLY A 110 -24.95 -18.45 -61.67
CA GLY A 110 -26.02 -19.22 -62.27
C GLY A 110 -25.44 -20.35 -63.12
N ILE A 111 -25.88 -21.57 -62.84
CA ILE A 111 -25.77 -22.67 -63.78
C ILE A 111 -27.18 -22.88 -64.31
N ALA A 112 -27.29 -22.62 -65.61
CA ALA A 112 -28.43 -22.93 -66.46
C ALA A 112 -28.51 -24.43 -66.75
#